data_AF-A0A7S0IZP2-F1
#
_entry.id   AF-A0A7S0IZP2-F1
#
_cell.length_a   1.000
_cell.length_b   1.000
_cell.length_c   1.000
_cell.angle_alpha   90.00
_cell.angle_beta   90.00
_cell.angle_gamma   90.00
#
_symmetry.space_group_name_H-M   'P 1'
#
loop_
_entity.id
_entity.type
_entity.pdbx_description
1 polymer ?
#
loop_
_entity_poly.entity_id
_entity_poly.type
_entity_poly.pdbx_seq_one_letter_code
_entity_poly.pdbx_strand_id
1 'polypeptide(L)'
;GPKGNDELLLLFGFVETGNAHDTFLAVGLPEFARARALDSFSAREADRRGALLEQLGLAEALSAAELRERGVPRATWHALRILFGSADELEGDLAKLRRPASAQTELRLHLLIEQYRRP
;
A
#
# COMPACT_ATOMS: atom_id res chain seq x y z
N GLY A 1 -18.39 -5.04 -18.89
CA GLY A 1 -17.03 -5.59 -18.64
C GLY A 1 -16.43 -4.89 -17.43
N PRO A 2 -15.32 -5.36 -16.87
CA PRO A 2 -14.69 -4.71 -15.71
C PRO A 2 -14.05 -3.39 -16.14
N LYS A 3 -14.76 -2.27 -15.95
CA LYS A 3 -14.33 -0.91 -16.31
C LYS A 3 -14.36 -0.02 -15.06
N GLY A 4 -13.30 0.75 -14.84
CA GLY A 4 -13.27 1.77 -13.78
C GLY A 4 -14.14 2.98 -14.15
N ASN A 5 -14.43 3.87 -13.19
CA ASN A 5 -15.29 5.02 -13.44
C ASN A 5 -14.65 6.03 -14.40
N ASP A 6 -13.33 6.15 -14.43
CA ASP A 6 -12.62 6.96 -15.43
C ASP A 6 -12.91 6.48 -16.86
N GLU A 7 -12.89 5.16 -17.07
CA GLU A 7 -13.19 4.56 -18.37
C GLU A 7 -14.68 4.66 -18.72
N LEU A 8 -15.58 4.48 -17.73
CA LEU A 8 -17.02 4.66 -17.93
C LEU A 8 -17.36 6.10 -18.32
N LEU A 9 -16.73 7.07 -17.67
CA LEU A 9 -16.94 8.49 -17.96
C LEU A 9 -16.42 8.84 -19.35
N LEU A 10 -15.20 8.41 -19.70
CA LEU A 10 -14.57 8.72 -20.99
C LEU A 10 -15.29 8.08 -22.19
N LEU A 11 -15.74 6.83 -22.06
CA LEU A 11 -16.30 6.07 -23.18
C LEU A 11 -17.83 6.14 -23.26
N PHE A 12 -18.51 6.36 -22.13
CA PHE A 12 -19.97 6.25 -22.03
C PHE A 12 -20.65 7.45 -21.35
N GLY A 13 -19.90 8.40 -20.78
CA GLY A 13 -20.45 9.65 -20.25
C GLY A 13 -21.19 9.53 -18.92
N PHE A 14 -20.94 8.47 -18.14
CA PHE A 14 -21.55 8.30 -16.81
C PHE A 14 -20.55 7.72 -15.79
N VAL A 15 -20.90 7.85 -14.51
CA VAL A 15 -20.18 7.27 -13.36
C VAL A 15 -21.12 6.34 -12.62
N GLU A 16 -20.63 5.19 -12.17
CA GLU A 16 -21.39 4.23 -11.38
C GLU A 16 -20.99 4.30 -9.89
N THR A 17 -21.97 4.62 -9.05
CA THR A 17 -21.79 4.64 -7.59
C THR A 17 -21.58 3.23 -7.07
N GLY A 18 -20.49 2.99 -6.33
CA GLY A 18 -20.16 1.67 -5.80
C GLY A 18 -19.61 0.71 -6.86
N ASN A 19 -19.03 1.23 -7.93
CA ASN A 19 -18.37 0.43 -8.95
C ASN A 19 -17.21 -0.38 -8.35
N ALA A 20 -17.39 -1.70 -8.24
CA ALA A 20 -16.41 -2.61 -7.67
C ALA A 20 -15.10 -2.73 -8.48
N HIS A 21 -15.09 -2.20 -9.71
CA HIS A 21 -13.93 -2.14 -10.59
C HIS A 21 -13.25 -0.79 -10.59
N ASP A 22 -13.76 0.18 -9.81
CA ASP A 22 -13.14 1.48 -9.71
C ASP A 22 -11.77 1.38 -9.03
N THR A 23 -10.81 2.05 -9.62
CA THR A 23 -9.40 2.07 -9.22
C THR A 23 -8.95 3.51 -9.19
N PHE A 24 -8.31 3.94 -8.13
CA PHE A 24 -7.64 5.23 -8.10
C PHE A 24 -6.14 5.04 -7.85
N LEU A 25 -5.34 5.86 -8.53
CA LEU A 25 -3.90 5.92 -8.30
C LEU A 25 -3.63 6.61 -6.97
N ALA A 26 -2.91 5.93 -6.08
CA ALA A 26 -2.58 6.43 -4.76
C ALA A 26 -1.33 7.31 -4.78
N VAL A 27 -1.46 8.48 -5.41
CA VAL A 27 -0.35 9.41 -5.72
C VAL A 27 0.43 9.87 -4.47
N GLY A 28 -0.20 9.96 -3.29
CA GLY A 28 0.44 10.38 -2.03
C GLY A 28 0.75 9.24 -1.06
N LEU A 29 0.57 7.98 -1.46
CA LEU A 29 0.78 6.83 -0.57
C LEU A 29 2.24 6.68 -0.09
N PRO A 30 3.28 6.90 -0.92
CA PRO A 30 4.67 6.84 -0.47
C PRO A 30 4.97 7.85 0.64
N GLU A 31 4.56 9.12 0.47
CA GLU A 31 4.79 10.20 1.42
C GLU A 31 4.00 9.97 2.70
N PHE A 32 2.75 9.55 2.58
CA PHE A 32 1.91 9.19 3.72
C PHE A 32 2.51 8.02 4.51
N ALA A 33 2.91 6.94 3.83
CA ALA A 33 3.52 5.79 4.46
C ALA A 33 4.85 6.15 5.14
N ARG A 34 5.68 7.00 4.51
CA ARG A 34 6.92 7.50 5.10
C ARG A 34 6.64 8.33 6.36
N ALA A 35 5.66 9.24 6.33
CA ALA A 35 5.27 10.01 7.50
C ALA A 35 4.80 9.09 8.66
N ARG A 36 3.96 8.09 8.36
CA ARG A 36 3.52 7.10 9.35
C ARG A 36 4.63 6.19 9.87
N ALA A 37 5.64 5.90 9.06
CA ALA A 37 6.80 5.16 9.52
C ALA A 37 7.61 5.96 10.56
N LEU A 38 7.70 7.29 10.39
CA LEU A 38 8.36 8.17 11.37
C LEU A 38 7.57 8.29 12.69
N ASP A 39 6.26 8.09 12.69
CA ASP A 39 5.45 7.99 13.92
C ASP A 39 5.79 6.72 14.73
N SER A 40 6.27 5.66 14.05
CA SER A 40 6.48 4.33 14.63
C SER A 40 7.95 3.97 14.88
N PHE A 41 8.87 4.61 14.16
CA PHE A 41 10.29 4.25 14.14
C PHE A 41 11.18 5.48 14.13
N SER A 42 12.43 5.32 14.56
CA SER A 42 13.45 6.37 14.39
C SER A 42 13.65 6.70 12.91
N ALA A 43 14.05 7.94 12.60
CA ALA A 43 14.32 8.37 11.22
C ALA A 43 15.31 7.44 10.49
N ARG A 44 16.38 7.00 11.18
CA ARG A 44 17.36 6.06 10.63
C ARG A 44 16.76 4.72 10.23
N GLU A 45 15.82 4.21 11.04
CA GLU A 45 15.16 2.93 10.77
C GLU A 45 14.12 3.07 9.65
N ALA A 46 13.37 4.18 9.63
CA ALA A 46 12.47 4.50 8.52
C ALA A 46 13.23 4.61 7.18
N ASP A 47 14.38 5.29 7.16
CA ASP A 47 15.23 5.40 5.97
C ASP A 47 15.82 4.05 5.55
N ARG A 48 16.27 3.23 6.51
CA ARG A 48 16.74 1.86 6.24
C ARG A 48 15.66 1.03 5.54
N ARG A 49 14.42 1.10 6.02
CA ARG A 49 13.28 0.37 5.45
C ARG A 49 12.90 0.90 4.08
N GLY A 50 12.99 2.22 3.86
CA GLY A 50 12.85 2.82 2.53
C GLY A 50 13.90 2.29 1.54
N ALA A 51 15.17 2.29 1.93
CA ALA A 51 16.26 1.74 1.12
C ALA A 51 16.07 0.23 0.85
N LEU A 52 15.49 -0.51 1.79
CA LEU A 52 15.18 -1.93 1.62
C LEU A 52 14.10 -2.15 0.55
N LEU A 53 13.10 -1.27 0.45
CA LEU A 53 12.11 -1.35 -0.63
C LEU A 53 12.76 -1.16 -2.01
N GLU A 54 13.67 -0.21 -2.14
CA GLU A 54 14.44 0.04 -3.38
C GLU A 54 15.21 -1.22 -3.79
N GLN A 55 15.95 -1.81 -2.85
CA GLN A 55 16.74 -3.04 -3.09
C GLN A 55 15.88 -4.23 -3.52
N LEU A 56 14.63 -4.29 -3.06
CA LEU A 56 13.69 -5.36 -3.39
C LEU A 56 12.84 -5.08 -4.64
N GLY A 57 13.03 -3.92 -5.31
CA GLY A 57 12.22 -3.52 -6.45
C GLY A 57 10.76 -3.24 -6.08
N LEU A 58 10.51 -2.81 -4.84
CA LEU A 58 9.18 -2.53 -4.30
C LEU A 58 8.88 -1.04 -4.13
N ALA A 59 9.82 -0.16 -4.47
CA ALA A 59 9.63 1.28 -4.38
C ALA A 59 8.42 1.76 -5.21
N GLU A 60 8.30 1.26 -6.44
CA GLU A 60 7.17 1.60 -7.32
C GLU A 60 5.83 1.01 -6.86
N ALA A 61 5.86 -0.01 -6.00
CA ALA A 61 4.64 -0.65 -5.50
C ALA A 61 3.80 0.28 -4.61
N LEU A 62 4.38 1.36 -4.09
CA LEU A 62 3.67 2.40 -3.35
C LEU A 62 3.29 3.57 -4.25
N SER A 63 4.17 4.01 -5.16
CA SER A 63 3.93 5.19 -6.01
C SER A 63 2.96 4.93 -7.16
N ALA A 64 2.91 3.69 -7.66
CA ALA A 64 1.97 3.25 -8.70
C ALA A 64 0.83 2.38 -8.14
N ALA A 65 0.52 2.50 -6.84
CA ALA A 65 -0.51 1.68 -6.22
C ALA A 65 -1.90 2.05 -6.75
N GLU A 66 -2.52 1.15 -7.51
CA GLU A 66 -3.92 1.22 -7.91
C GLU A 66 -4.81 0.63 -6.80
N LEU A 67 -5.37 1.49 -5.97
CA LEU A 67 -6.26 1.08 -4.89
C LEU A 67 -7.69 0.93 -5.40
N ARG A 68 -8.34 -0.16 -5.02
CA ARG A 68 -9.77 -0.41 -5.26
C ARG A 68 -10.54 -0.25 -3.97
N GLU A 69 -11.83 0.03 -4.05
CA GLU A 69 -12.71 0.13 -2.88
C GLU A 69 -12.49 -1.04 -1.89
N ARG A 70 -12.33 -2.26 -2.40
CA ARG A 70 -12.14 -3.48 -1.58
C ARG A 70 -10.77 -4.16 -1.72
N GLY A 71 -9.81 -3.53 -2.39
CA GLY A 71 -8.55 -4.19 -2.75
C GLY A 71 -7.34 -3.27 -2.75
N VAL A 72 -6.22 -3.82 -2.30
CA VAL A 72 -4.89 -3.22 -2.40
C VAL A 72 -4.01 -4.22 -3.16
N PRO A 73 -3.17 -3.79 -4.12
CA PRO A 73 -2.32 -4.70 -4.87
C PRO A 73 -1.39 -5.51 -3.94
N ARG A 74 -1.09 -6.75 -4.32
CA ARG A 74 -0.22 -7.63 -3.52
C ARG A 74 1.18 -7.04 -3.31
N ALA A 75 1.73 -6.37 -4.32
CA ALA A 75 3.02 -5.71 -4.24
C ALA A 75 2.98 -4.54 -3.23
N THR A 76 1.90 -3.75 -3.24
CA THR A 76 1.66 -2.67 -2.27
C THR A 76 1.58 -3.23 -0.85
N TRP A 77 0.85 -4.32 -0.62
CA TRP A 77 0.85 -5.00 0.69
C TRP A 77 2.24 -5.49 1.10
N HIS A 78 3.01 -6.06 0.17
CA HIS A 78 4.37 -6.51 0.46
C HIS A 78 5.28 -5.36 0.87
N ALA A 79 5.23 -4.24 0.14
CA ALA A 79 5.98 -3.02 0.47
C ALA A 79 5.57 -2.48 1.86
N LEU A 80 4.28 -2.42 2.15
CA LEU A 80 3.78 -1.97 3.47
C LEU A 80 4.22 -2.90 4.60
N ARG A 81 4.23 -4.22 4.40
CA ARG A 81 4.74 -5.17 5.41
C ARG A 81 6.22 -4.99 5.68
N ILE A 82 7.01 -4.63 4.67
CA ILE A 82 8.43 -4.31 4.88
C ILE A 82 8.59 -2.98 5.64
N LEU A 83 7.77 -1.98 5.32
CA LEU A 83 7.82 -0.69 6.02
C LEU A 83 7.38 -0.77 7.48
N PHE A 84 6.37 -1.58 7.81
CA PHE A 84 5.72 -1.57 9.14
C PHE A 84 5.86 -2.88 9.93
N GLY A 85 6.51 -3.89 9.36
CA GLY A 85 6.79 -5.16 10.03
C GLY A 85 7.64 -4.99 11.29
N SER A 86 7.49 -5.89 12.25
CA SER A 86 8.37 -5.94 13.43
C SER A 86 9.81 -6.28 13.04
N ALA A 87 10.76 -6.12 13.98
CA ALA A 87 12.14 -6.52 13.74
C ALA A 87 12.24 -8.01 13.38
N ASP A 88 11.57 -8.88 14.14
CA ASP A 88 11.51 -10.33 13.92
C ASP A 88 10.89 -10.70 12.56
N GLU A 89 9.88 -9.95 12.11
CA GLU A 89 9.27 -10.14 10.79
C GLU A 89 10.26 -9.84 9.66
N LEU A 90 11.19 -8.91 9.87
CA LEU A 90 12.24 -8.53 8.91
C LEU A 90 13.50 -9.39 8.98
N GLU A 91 13.58 -10.34 9.90
CA GLU A 91 14.72 -11.27 9.96
C GLU A 91 14.63 -12.35 8.87
N GLY A 92 15.74 -12.59 8.17
CA GLY A 92 15.84 -13.65 7.16
C GLY A 92 15.21 -13.28 5.81
N ASP A 93 14.51 -14.22 5.18
CA ASP A 93 13.95 -14.04 3.85
C ASP A 93 12.71 -13.13 3.84
N LEU A 94 12.86 -11.94 3.27
CA LEU A 94 11.80 -10.94 3.16
C LEU A 94 10.72 -11.29 2.13
N ALA A 95 10.95 -12.28 1.26
CA ALA A 95 9.90 -12.79 0.37
C ALA A 95 8.76 -13.45 1.17
N LYS A 96 9.00 -13.89 2.41
CA LYS A 96 7.96 -14.41 3.31
C LYS A 96 6.85 -13.38 3.58
N LEU A 97 7.19 -12.09 3.55
CA LEU A 97 6.26 -10.98 3.77
C LEU A 97 5.38 -10.65 2.56
N ARG A 98 5.45 -11.43 1.47
CA ARG A 98 4.42 -11.40 0.41
C ARG A 98 3.05 -11.83 0.94
N ARG A 99 3.01 -12.49 2.09
CA ARG A 99 1.81 -12.91 2.81
C ARG A 99 1.81 -12.35 4.23
N PRO A 100 0.64 -12.27 4.90
CA PRO A 100 0.55 -11.96 6.31
C PRO A 100 1.48 -12.82 7.16
N ALA A 101 2.31 -12.20 8.00
CA ALA A 101 3.13 -12.87 8.99
C ALA A 101 2.56 -12.70 10.41
N SER A 102 2.00 -11.52 10.72
CA SER A 102 1.35 -11.21 11.99
C SER A 102 -0.03 -10.58 11.79
N ALA A 103 -1.03 -11.08 12.51
CA ALA A 103 -2.37 -10.47 12.54
C ALA A 103 -2.34 -9.03 13.07
N GLN A 104 -1.43 -8.72 14.00
CA GLN A 104 -1.28 -7.37 14.54
C GLN A 104 -0.68 -6.41 13.50
N THR A 105 0.31 -6.87 12.72
CA THR A 105 0.87 -6.08 11.62
C THR A 105 -0.18 -5.86 10.55
N GLU A 106 -0.90 -6.90 10.11
CA GLU A 106 -1.97 -6.73 9.11
C GLU A 106 -3.07 -5.78 9.58
N LEU A 107 -3.52 -5.87 10.83
CA LEU A 107 -4.55 -4.97 11.35
C LEU A 107 -4.11 -3.51 11.28
N ARG A 108 -2.86 -3.21 11.69
CA ARG A 108 -2.30 -1.86 11.59
C ARG A 108 -2.23 -1.38 10.14
N LEU A 109 -1.81 -2.26 9.23
CA LEU A 109 -1.71 -1.93 7.81
C LEU A 109 -3.08 -1.67 7.17
N HIS A 110 -4.11 -2.45 7.53
CA HIS A 110 -5.48 -2.20 7.10
C HIS A 110 -6.01 -0.86 7.61
N LEU A 111 -5.79 -0.53 8.88
CA LEU A 111 -6.16 0.77 9.44
C LEU A 111 -5.42 1.92 8.74
N LEU A 112 -4.13 1.74 8.43
CA LEU A 112 -3.33 2.73 7.71
C LEU A 112 -3.89 3.00 6.31
N ILE A 113 -4.27 1.95 5.57
CA ILE A 113 -4.89 2.10 4.25
C ILE A 113 -6.26 2.77 4.34
N GLU A 114 -7.08 2.43 5.33
CA GLU A 114 -8.38 3.10 5.53
C GLU A 114 -8.22 4.57 5.88
N GLN A 115 -7.21 4.93 6.69
CA GLN A 115 -6.88 6.33 6.98
C GLN A 115 -6.43 7.08 5.73
N TYR A 116 -5.62 6.46 4.86
CA TYR A 116 -5.21 7.08 3.60
C TYR A 116 -6.42 7.35 2.67
N ARG A 117 -7.40 6.44 2.65
CA ARG A 117 -8.61 6.54 1.82
C ARG A 117 -9.60 7.61 2.29
N ARG A 118 -9.53 8.01 3.55
CA ARG A 118 -10.47 8.95 4.18
C ARG A 118 -9.67 10.18 4.64
N PRO A 119 -9.47 11.17 3.75
CA PRO A 119 -8.83 12.43 4.14
C PRO A 119 -9.63 13.18 5.20
#